data_AF-A0A9D5DR72-F1
#
_entry.id   AF-A0A9D5DR72-F1
#
_cell.length_a   1.000
_cell.length_b   1.000
_cell.length_c   1.000
_cell.angle_alpha   90.00
_cell.angle_beta   90.00
_cell.angle_gamma   90.00
#
_symmetry.space_group_name_H-M   'P 1'
#
loop_
_entity.id
_entity.type
_entity.pdbx_description
1 polymer ?
#
loop_
_entity_poly.entity_id
_entity_poly.type
_entity_poly.pdbx_seq_one_letter_code
_entity_poly.pdbx_strand_id
1 'polypeptide(L)'
;MSEVGILIKNKQELNINMTLVLILVFIPLILPDYLQTITIIDDLSILLAIIIFIVALTLSILYKKMNIFVILSILFLVWRYFSSYYLAGSITDFSNILKTASVLLMINLVVRNYTKPLIRALYIIFVIYIVANFLSLLIFPEGLYLDNPRDNQYRSAWLLGIRNQFAYFIIPGIAIVLLHAWFFKNRLTLISSIVLIIAVVSILSVSSATAIVSIVLLLVLYLINLRKKIKPFISFSNLSILYVGIWILLVVSNSIGPLQTLIVDYLERDMTLSGRTAIWEQVLNVIPESFWYGFGINVRILVSHTYFGSHNLILQTTLESGIIGLILLISCVVVSGIQLQKFRNSNITIILLVAVFGIFIGGLTESYRLNYLFLLMALSWNVKHLIMNQKLYLEKKGN
;
A
#
# COMPACT_ATOMS: atom_id res chain seq x y z
N MET A 1 6.38 -37.25 27.62
CA MET A 1 6.88 -35.96 27.08
C MET A 1 7.21 -35.06 28.27
N SER A 2 8.39 -34.44 28.31
CA SER A 2 8.72 -33.47 29.38
C SER A 2 7.78 -32.27 29.34
N GLU A 3 7.52 -31.63 30.48
CA GLU A 3 6.67 -30.42 30.59
C GLU A 3 7.10 -29.32 29.60
N VAL A 4 8.40 -29.21 29.35
CA VAL A 4 8.98 -28.30 28.35
C VAL A 4 8.52 -28.66 26.93
N GLY A 5 8.45 -29.95 26.59
CA GLY A 5 7.94 -30.42 25.29
C GLY A 5 6.45 -30.12 25.08
N ILE A 6 5.65 -30.22 26.15
CA ILE A 6 4.21 -29.88 26.12
C ILE A 6 4.02 -28.36 25.95
N LEU A 7 4.77 -27.55 26.69
CA LEU A 7 4.72 -26.08 26.60
C LEU A 7 5.15 -25.56 25.21
N ILE A 8 6.17 -26.17 24.60
CA ILE A 8 6.62 -25.82 23.25
C ILE A 8 5.54 -26.17 22.22
N LYS A 9 4.93 -27.36 22.32
CA LYS A 9 3.85 -27.80 21.43
C LYS A 9 2.63 -26.87 21.53
N ASN A 10 2.16 -26.58 22.74
CA ASN A 10 1.02 -25.68 22.98
C ASN A 10 1.25 -24.27 22.41
N LYS A 11 2.49 -23.76 22.51
CA LYS A 11 2.85 -22.45 21.95
C LYS A 11 2.92 -22.46 20.42
N GLN A 12 3.34 -23.56 19.81
CA GLN A 12 3.34 -23.71 18.35
C GLN A 12 1.90 -23.81 17.81
N GLU A 13 1.05 -24.62 18.44
CA GLU A 13 -0.37 -24.75 18.09
C GLU A 13 -1.11 -23.41 18.22
N LEU A 14 -0.88 -22.66 19.31
CA LEU A 14 -1.44 -21.32 19.47
C LEU A 14 -1.03 -20.36 18.33
N ASN A 15 0.21 -20.44 17.85
CA ASN A 15 0.67 -19.61 16.73
C ASN A 15 0.00 -20.01 15.40
N ILE A 16 -0.25 -21.31 15.16
CA ILE A 16 -0.94 -21.79 13.95
C ILE A 16 -2.40 -21.32 13.99
N ASN A 17 -3.08 -21.54 15.11
CA ASN A 17 -4.48 -21.13 15.30
C ASN A 17 -4.65 -19.62 15.12
N MET A 18 -3.75 -18.82 15.72
CA MET A 18 -3.78 -17.36 15.53
C MET A 18 -3.45 -16.93 14.10
N THR A 19 -2.65 -17.70 13.35
CA THR A 19 -2.39 -17.38 11.94
C THR A 19 -3.68 -17.53 11.13
N LEU A 20 -4.43 -18.62 11.35
CA LEU A 20 -5.71 -18.86 10.69
C LEU A 20 -6.76 -17.80 11.04
N VAL A 21 -6.87 -17.43 12.33
CA VAL A 21 -7.76 -16.35 12.78
C VAL A 21 -7.41 -15.04 12.07
N LEU A 22 -6.13 -14.68 11.99
CA LEU A 22 -5.72 -13.45 11.31
C LEU A 22 -5.96 -13.51 9.79
N ILE A 23 -5.85 -14.68 9.15
CA ILE A 23 -6.23 -14.82 7.74
C ILE A 23 -7.71 -14.50 7.56
N LEU A 24 -8.59 -15.09 8.37
CA LEU A 24 -10.03 -14.85 8.31
C LEU A 24 -10.40 -13.39 8.58
N VAL A 25 -9.65 -12.71 9.45
CA VAL A 25 -9.84 -11.27 9.71
C VAL A 25 -9.38 -10.41 8.54
N PHE A 26 -8.22 -10.69 7.93
CA PHE A 26 -7.66 -9.81 6.90
C PHE A 26 -8.25 -10.03 5.50
N ILE A 27 -8.80 -11.21 5.18
CA ILE A 27 -9.46 -11.48 3.88
C ILE A 27 -10.55 -10.45 3.54
N PRO A 28 -11.58 -10.21 4.38
CA PRO A 28 -12.64 -9.25 4.06
C PRO A 28 -12.13 -7.80 3.98
N LEU A 29 -11.00 -7.50 4.63
CA LEU A 29 -10.39 -6.18 4.62
C LEU A 29 -9.49 -5.92 3.40
N ILE A 30 -8.97 -6.99 2.78
CA ILE A 30 -8.05 -6.96 1.64
C ILE A 30 -8.69 -7.76 0.50
N LEU A 31 -9.93 -7.43 0.13
CA LEU A 31 -10.66 -8.16 -0.89
C LEU A 31 -10.12 -7.79 -2.30
N PRO A 32 -9.77 -8.75 -3.17
CA PRO A 32 -9.42 -8.47 -4.56
C PRO A 32 -10.55 -7.76 -5.32
N ASP A 33 -10.22 -6.92 -6.28
CA ASP A 33 -11.20 -6.07 -6.99
C ASP A 33 -12.23 -6.89 -7.76
N TYR A 34 -11.86 -8.03 -8.36
CA TYR A 34 -12.84 -8.93 -8.98
C TYR A 34 -13.89 -9.45 -7.97
N LEU A 35 -13.50 -9.75 -6.73
CA LEU A 35 -14.46 -10.23 -5.74
C LEU A 35 -15.38 -9.10 -5.24
N GLN A 36 -14.96 -7.84 -5.35
CA GLN A 36 -15.81 -6.68 -5.07
C GLN A 36 -16.91 -6.50 -6.13
N THR A 37 -16.76 -7.04 -7.34
CA THR A 37 -17.83 -6.96 -8.37
C THR A 37 -18.98 -7.92 -8.10
N ILE A 38 -18.81 -8.88 -7.19
CA ILE A 38 -19.83 -9.84 -6.81
C ILE A 38 -20.55 -9.29 -5.57
N THR A 39 -21.76 -8.73 -5.76
CA THR A 39 -22.50 -7.97 -4.73
C THR A 39 -22.59 -8.68 -3.38
N ILE A 40 -22.98 -9.97 -3.37
CA ILE A 40 -23.10 -10.76 -2.12
C ILE A 40 -21.77 -10.86 -1.37
N ILE A 41 -20.65 -10.99 -2.10
CA ILE A 41 -19.31 -11.09 -1.50
C ILE A 41 -18.87 -9.73 -0.98
N ASP A 42 -19.11 -8.65 -1.73
CA ASP A 42 -18.75 -7.30 -1.28
C ASP A 42 -19.57 -6.88 -0.05
N ASP A 43 -20.88 -7.08 -0.05
CA ASP A 43 -21.78 -6.80 1.08
C ASP A 43 -21.35 -7.56 2.34
N LEU A 44 -21.04 -8.85 2.19
CA LEU A 44 -20.50 -9.66 3.29
C LEU A 44 -19.15 -9.12 3.78
N SER A 45 -18.28 -8.70 2.87
CA SER A 45 -16.98 -8.12 3.23
C SER A 45 -17.13 -6.82 4.02
N ILE A 46 -18.11 -5.99 3.66
CA ILE A 46 -18.42 -4.74 4.35
C ILE A 46 -18.98 -5.04 5.75
N LEU A 47 -19.94 -5.95 5.87
CA LEU A 47 -20.49 -6.36 7.16
C LEU A 47 -19.39 -6.89 8.09
N LEU A 48 -18.52 -7.76 7.59
CA LEU A 48 -17.38 -8.26 8.36
C LEU A 48 -16.40 -7.13 8.72
N ALA A 49 -16.15 -6.19 7.81
CA ALA A 49 -15.31 -5.03 8.10
C ALA A 49 -15.91 -4.15 9.22
N ILE A 50 -17.25 -3.98 9.29
CA ILE A 50 -17.91 -3.26 10.39
C ILE A 50 -17.66 -3.97 11.72
N ILE A 51 -17.88 -5.28 11.77
CA ILE A 51 -17.67 -6.08 12.98
C ILE A 51 -16.21 -6.00 13.43
N ILE A 52 -15.27 -6.20 12.49
CA ILE A 52 -13.84 -6.12 12.77
C ILE A 52 -13.45 -4.73 13.25
N PHE A 53 -13.96 -3.66 12.63
CA PHE A 53 -13.70 -2.29 13.05
C PHE A 53 -14.14 -2.06 14.50
N ILE A 54 -15.38 -2.41 14.85
CA ILE A 54 -15.93 -2.22 16.19
C ILE A 54 -15.09 -2.99 17.22
N VAL A 55 -14.82 -4.26 16.96
CA VAL A 55 -13.98 -5.09 17.85
C VAL A 55 -12.58 -4.50 17.99
N ALA A 56 -11.94 -4.15 16.87
CA ALA A 56 -10.59 -3.61 16.87
C ALA A 56 -10.51 -2.25 17.59
N LEU A 57 -11.51 -1.38 17.41
CA LEU A 57 -11.57 -0.09 18.08
C LEU A 57 -11.76 -0.27 19.59
N THR A 58 -12.73 -1.08 20.00
CA THR A 58 -13.00 -1.36 21.42
C THR A 58 -11.78 -1.96 22.10
N LEU A 59 -11.15 -2.99 21.52
CA LEU A 59 -9.93 -3.57 22.08
C LEU A 59 -8.76 -2.56 22.08
N SER A 60 -8.67 -1.67 21.09
CA SER A 60 -7.62 -0.65 21.05
C SER A 60 -7.76 0.37 22.18
N ILE A 61 -9.00 0.72 22.54
CA ILE A 61 -9.30 1.60 23.66
C ILE A 61 -9.02 0.88 24.99
N LEU A 62 -9.62 -0.30 25.19
CA LEU A 62 -9.51 -1.08 26.44
C LEU A 62 -8.06 -1.43 26.78
N TYR A 63 -7.27 -1.84 25.78
CA TYR A 63 -5.86 -2.19 25.97
C TYR A 63 -4.90 -1.02 25.76
N LYS A 64 -5.40 0.23 25.70
CA LYS A 64 -4.61 1.47 25.56
C LYS A 64 -3.59 1.39 24.41
N LYS A 65 -4.03 0.91 23.25
CA LYS A 65 -3.23 0.78 22.02
C LYS A 65 -3.34 1.98 21.09
N MET A 66 -4.19 2.95 21.41
CA MET A 66 -4.30 4.22 20.69
C MET A 66 -2.99 5.02 20.82
N ASN A 67 -2.20 5.03 19.76
CA ASN A 67 -0.97 5.81 19.68
C ASN A 67 -1.12 6.94 18.66
N ILE A 68 -0.14 7.85 18.61
CA ILE A 68 -0.20 9.03 17.74
C ILE A 68 -0.41 8.68 16.27
N PHE A 69 0.18 7.59 15.76
CA PHE A 69 -0.04 7.15 14.39
C PHE A 69 -1.51 6.74 14.15
N VAL A 70 -2.08 5.93 15.05
CA VAL A 70 -3.50 5.53 14.96
C VAL A 70 -4.43 6.74 15.05
N ILE A 71 -4.16 7.67 15.98
CA ILE A 71 -4.98 8.88 16.16
C ILE A 71 -4.93 9.74 14.90
N LEU A 72 -3.75 10.04 14.37
CA LEU A 72 -3.60 10.81 13.12
C LEU A 72 -4.27 10.11 11.93
N SER A 73 -4.17 8.78 11.86
CA SER A 73 -4.81 8.00 10.80
C SER A 73 -6.33 8.07 10.88
N ILE A 74 -6.91 7.94 12.08
CA ILE A 74 -8.36 8.08 12.28
C ILE A 74 -8.81 9.51 11.96
N LEU A 75 -8.06 10.53 12.41
CA LEU A 75 -8.34 11.92 12.07
C LEU A 75 -8.32 12.16 10.56
N PHE A 76 -7.33 11.62 9.85
CA PHE A 76 -7.28 11.68 8.38
C PHE A 76 -8.52 11.04 7.74
N LEU A 77 -8.89 9.84 8.17
CA LEU A 77 -10.02 9.09 7.63
C LEU A 77 -11.36 9.78 7.91
N VAL A 78 -11.56 10.28 9.13
CA VAL A 78 -12.75 11.05 9.53
C VAL A 78 -12.81 12.37 8.77
N TRP A 79 -11.69 13.08 8.63
CA TRP A 79 -11.64 14.31 7.85
C TRP A 79 -12.02 14.06 6.39
N ARG A 80 -11.45 13.04 5.76
CA ARG A 80 -11.73 12.69 4.37
C ARG A 80 -13.21 12.34 4.15
N TYR A 81 -13.83 11.63 5.10
CA TYR A 81 -15.28 11.39 5.09
C TYR A 81 -16.07 12.70 5.24
N PHE A 82 -15.73 13.49 6.27
CA PHE A 82 -16.44 14.72 6.62
C PHE A 82 -16.41 15.74 5.48
N SER A 83 -15.23 16.00 4.91
CA SER A 83 -15.07 16.95 3.81
C SER A 83 -15.84 16.50 2.57
N SER A 84 -15.81 15.20 2.26
CA SER A 84 -16.54 14.63 1.11
C SER A 84 -18.06 14.73 1.27
N TYR A 85 -18.60 14.31 2.41
CA TYR A 85 -20.04 14.23 2.63
C TYR A 85 -20.66 15.61 2.93
N TYR A 86 -20.11 16.34 3.89
CA TYR A 86 -20.73 17.55 4.41
C TYR A 86 -20.34 18.82 3.66
N LEU A 87 -19.09 18.90 3.16
CA LEU A 87 -18.59 20.13 2.53
C LEU A 87 -18.73 20.08 1.01
N ALA A 88 -18.49 18.91 0.40
CA ALA A 88 -18.54 18.75 -1.05
C ALA A 88 -19.84 18.09 -1.58
N GLY A 89 -20.70 17.54 -0.71
CA GLY A 89 -21.95 16.89 -1.13
C GLY A 89 -21.75 15.65 -2.03
N SER A 90 -20.60 14.99 -1.93
CA SER A 90 -20.16 13.91 -2.81
C SER A 90 -20.42 12.51 -2.22
N ILE A 91 -20.46 11.49 -3.10
CA ILE A 91 -20.59 10.09 -2.68
C ILE A 91 -19.34 9.68 -1.89
N THR A 92 -19.55 9.14 -0.69
CA THR A 92 -18.45 8.71 0.18
C THR A 92 -17.97 7.30 -0.18
N ASP A 93 -16.66 7.09 -0.09
CA ASP A 93 -16.07 5.75 -0.17
C ASP A 93 -15.97 5.12 1.23
N PHE A 94 -17.15 4.96 1.85
CA PHE A 94 -17.26 4.48 3.24
C PHE A 94 -16.63 3.10 3.43
N SER A 95 -16.83 2.18 2.46
CA SER A 95 -16.26 0.83 2.48
C SER A 95 -14.73 0.86 2.58
N ASN A 96 -14.04 1.63 1.72
CA ASN A 96 -12.58 1.70 1.79
C ASN A 96 -12.08 2.44 3.03
N ILE A 97 -12.77 3.46 3.51
CA ILE A 97 -12.44 4.15 4.76
C ILE A 97 -12.50 3.17 5.94
N LEU A 98 -13.59 2.43 6.04
CA LEU A 98 -13.81 1.43 7.09
C LEU A 98 -12.79 0.29 7.03
N LYS A 99 -12.56 -0.28 5.83
CA LYS A 99 -11.55 -1.33 5.62
C LYS A 99 -10.15 -0.82 5.99
N THR A 100 -9.79 0.41 5.63
CA THR A 100 -8.51 1.03 5.99
C THR A 100 -8.35 1.21 7.51
N ALA A 101 -9.38 1.73 8.18
CA ALA A 101 -9.40 1.89 9.63
C ALA A 101 -9.28 0.54 10.36
N SER A 102 -9.97 -0.48 9.85
CA SER A 102 -9.92 -1.84 10.39
C SER A 102 -8.53 -2.44 10.28
N VAL A 103 -7.88 -2.33 9.11
CA VAL A 103 -6.53 -2.85 8.87
C VAL A 103 -5.51 -2.20 9.83
N LEU A 104 -5.51 -0.88 9.94
CA LEU A 104 -4.52 -0.18 10.77
C LEU A 104 -4.73 -0.48 12.27
N LEU A 105 -5.98 -0.56 12.74
CA LEU A 105 -6.30 -0.91 14.12
C LEU A 105 -5.87 -2.35 14.41
N MET A 106 -6.25 -3.30 13.55
CA MET A 106 -5.90 -4.71 13.73
C MET A 106 -4.39 -4.94 13.75
N ILE A 107 -3.64 -4.35 12.81
CA ILE A 107 -2.17 -4.46 12.82
C ILE A 107 -1.60 -3.92 14.13
N ASN A 108 -2.01 -2.72 14.54
CA ASN A 108 -1.49 -2.07 15.74
C ASN A 108 -1.82 -2.84 17.03
N LEU A 109 -2.97 -3.49 17.09
CA LEU A 109 -3.35 -4.38 18.19
C LEU A 109 -2.46 -5.61 18.29
N VAL A 110 -2.29 -6.32 17.18
CA VAL A 110 -1.75 -7.70 17.21
C VAL A 110 -0.24 -7.76 17.02
N VAL A 111 0.37 -6.75 16.38
CA VAL A 111 1.80 -6.78 15.99
C VAL A 111 2.75 -6.98 17.17
N ARG A 112 2.42 -6.52 18.37
CA ARG A 112 3.28 -6.68 19.56
C ARG A 112 3.33 -8.11 20.08
N ASN A 113 2.19 -8.79 20.12
CA ASN A 113 2.04 -10.09 20.78
C ASN A 113 2.01 -11.27 19.78
N TYR A 114 1.49 -11.02 18.59
CA TYR A 114 1.26 -12.02 17.55
C TYR A 114 2.00 -11.67 16.25
N THR A 115 3.22 -11.13 16.35
CA THR A 115 4.03 -10.74 15.19
C THR A 115 4.21 -11.86 14.17
N LYS A 116 4.52 -13.07 14.64
CA LYS A 116 4.74 -14.25 13.78
C LYS A 116 3.45 -14.65 13.04
N PRO A 117 2.31 -14.87 13.73
CA PRO A 117 1.03 -15.06 13.06
C PRO A 117 0.68 -13.96 12.06
N LEU A 118 0.87 -12.68 12.43
CA LEU A 118 0.56 -11.54 11.56
C LEU A 118 1.35 -11.59 10.25
N ILE A 119 2.68 -11.74 10.32
CA ILE A 119 3.52 -11.79 9.12
C ILE A 119 3.16 -13.00 8.25
N ARG A 120 2.86 -14.16 8.86
CA ARG A 120 2.43 -15.35 8.12
C ARG A 120 1.08 -15.18 7.44
N ALA A 121 0.10 -14.60 8.14
CA ALA A 121 -1.24 -14.38 7.62
C ALA A 121 -1.19 -13.44 6.41
N LEU A 122 -0.54 -12.28 6.55
CA LEU A 122 -0.34 -11.34 5.45
C LEU A 122 0.43 -12.01 4.29
N TYR A 123 1.51 -12.74 4.59
CA TYR A 123 2.28 -13.46 3.57
C TYR A 123 1.42 -14.43 2.76
N ILE A 124 0.62 -15.26 3.43
CA ILE A 124 -0.27 -16.23 2.77
C ILE A 124 -1.29 -15.50 1.88
N ILE A 125 -1.96 -14.46 2.38
CA ILE A 125 -2.95 -13.68 1.63
C ILE A 125 -2.32 -13.07 0.38
N PHE A 126 -1.23 -12.32 0.53
CA PHE A 126 -0.59 -11.64 -0.60
C PHE A 126 -0.01 -12.62 -1.63
N VAL A 127 0.58 -13.75 -1.20
CA VAL A 127 1.07 -14.78 -2.12
C VAL A 127 -0.08 -15.40 -2.91
N ILE A 128 -1.16 -15.78 -2.25
CA ILE A 128 -2.33 -16.37 -2.91
C ILE A 128 -2.87 -15.39 -3.96
N TYR A 129 -3.07 -14.12 -3.62
CA TYR A 129 -3.62 -13.15 -4.58
C TYR A 129 -2.65 -12.81 -5.71
N ILE A 130 -1.35 -12.70 -5.47
CA ILE A 130 -0.35 -12.47 -6.53
C ILE A 130 -0.34 -13.66 -7.50
N VAL A 131 -0.28 -14.89 -6.98
CA VAL A 131 -0.24 -16.10 -7.81
C VAL A 131 -1.56 -16.29 -8.55
N ALA A 132 -2.70 -16.11 -7.88
CA ALA A 132 -4.01 -16.23 -8.53
C ALA A 132 -4.22 -15.15 -9.61
N ASN A 133 -3.74 -13.93 -9.39
CA ASN A 133 -3.77 -12.89 -10.42
C ASN A 133 -2.89 -13.25 -11.63
N PHE A 134 -1.68 -13.76 -11.39
CA PHE A 134 -0.82 -14.24 -12.47
C PHE A 134 -1.46 -15.38 -13.26
N LEU A 135 -2.06 -16.35 -12.58
CA LEU A 135 -2.81 -17.42 -13.25
C LEU A 135 -3.98 -16.85 -14.06
N SER A 136 -4.69 -15.84 -13.54
CA SER A 136 -5.77 -15.19 -14.28
C SER A 136 -5.27 -14.49 -15.56
N LEU A 137 -4.06 -13.91 -15.54
CA LEU A 137 -3.44 -13.31 -16.73
C LEU A 137 -3.13 -14.36 -17.81
N LEU A 138 -2.71 -15.56 -17.40
CA LEU A 138 -2.38 -16.64 -18.33
C LEU A 138 -3.63 -17.35 -18.88
N ILE A 139 -4.62 -17.59 -18.03
CA ILE A 139 -5.83 -18.33 -18.39
C ILE A 139 -6.82 -17.42 -19.14
N PHE A 140 -6.91 -16.15 -18.77
CA PHE A 140 -7.84 -15.17 -19.34
C PHE A 140 -7.06 -13.96 -19.90
N PRO A 141 -6.38 -14.10 -21.05
CA PRO A 141 -5.54 -13.03 -21.61
C PRO A 141 -6.34 -11.76 -22.00
N GLU A 142 -7.65 -11.90 -22.24
CA GLU A 142 -8.56 -10.80 -22.55
C GLU A 142 -9.21 -10.15 -21.31
N GLY A 143 -8.91 -10.66 -20.11
CA GLY A 143 -9.51 -10.23 -18.84
C GLY A 143 -10.56 -11.20 -18.30
N LEU A 144 -10.75 -11.15 -16.97
CA LEU A 144 -11.81 -11.88 -16.26
C LEU A 144 -13.17 -11.17 -16.35
N TYR A 145 -13.16 -9.84 -16.43
CA TYR A 145 -14.35 -9.01 -16.52
C TYR A 145 -14.03 -7.67 -17.18
N LEU A 146 -15.08 -6.94 -17.53
CA LEU A 146 -14.97 -5.55 -18.00
C LEU A 146 -15.26 -4.61 -16.83
N ASP A 147 -14.28 -3.82 -16.46
CA ASP A 147 -14.44 -2.70 -15.54
C ASP A 147 -14.82 -1.45 -16.34
N ASN A 148 -15.62 -0.57 -15.76
CA ASN A 148 -16.03 0.69 -16.37
C ASN A 148 -15.47 1.88 -15.56
N PRO A 149 -14.13 2.07 -15.53
CA PRO A 149 -13.50 3.06 -14.68
C PRO A 149 -13.85 4.51 -15.08
N ARG A 150 -14.38 4.74 -16.28
CA ARG A 150 -14.86 6.05 -16.77
C ARG A 150 -16.10 5.79 -17.60
N ASP A 151 -17.13 6.62 -17.46
CA ASP A 151 -18.40 6.47 -18.18
C ASP A 151 -18.17 6.12 -19.66
N ASN A 152 -18.66 4.93 -20.05
CA ASN A 152 -18.56 4.35 -21.40
C ASN A 152 -17.14 3.99 -21.88
N GLN A 153 -16.17 3.80 -20.98
CA GLN A 153 -14.83 3.28 -21.30
C GLN A 153 -14.54 1.97 -20.59
N TYR A 154 -15.04 0.87 -21.17
CA TYR A 154 -14.79 -0.48 -20.67
C TYR A 154 -13.32 -0.87 -20.83
N ARG A 155 -12.75 -1.44 -19.78
CA ARG A 155 -11.38 -1.98 -19.78
C ARG A 155 -11.38 -3.38 -19.22
N SER A 156 -10.63 -4.27 -19.87
CA SER A 156 -10.33 -5.59 -19.33
C SER A 156 -9.67 -5.48 -17.96
N ALA A 157 -10.19 -6.27 -17.02
CA ALA A 157 -9.71 -6.36 -15.65
C ALA A 157 -9.49 -7.82 -15.24
N TRP A 158 -8.60 -8.02 -14.27
CA TRP A 158 -8.21 -9.32 -13.72
C TRP A 158 -8.51 -9.35 -12.23
N LEU A 159 -8.04 -10.38 -11.52
CA LEU A 159 -8.34 -10.58 -10.11
C LEU A 159 -8.05 -9.33 -9.26
N LEU A 160 -6.93 -8.65 -9.53
CA LEU A 160 -6.49 -7.43 -8.83
C LEU A 160 -6.94 -6.12 -9.50
N GLY A 161 -7.91 -6.17 -10.40
CA GLY A 161 -8.49 -4.99 -11.05
C GLY A 161 -7.95 -4.73 -12.45
N ILE A 162 -8.05 -3.47 -12.90
CA ILE A 162 -7.48 -3.08 -14.19
C ILE A 162 -5.95 -3.02 -14.13
N ARG A 163 -5.32 -3.15 -15.29
CA ARG A 163 -3.88 -3.11 -15.49
C ARG A 163 -3.11 -2.10 -14.63
N ASN A 164 -3.53 -0.83 -14.61
CA ASN A 164 -2.82 0.23 -13.89
C ASN A 164 -2.90 0.10 -12.35
N GLN A 165 -3.81 -0.72 -11.83
CA GLN A 165 -3.99 -0.95 -10.40
C GLN A 165 -3.15 -2.13 -9.88
N PHE A 166 -2.53 -2.94 -10.76
CA PHE A 166 -1.71 -4.08 -10.31
C PHE A 166 -0.57 -3.67 -9.38
N ALA A 167 0.15 -2.61 -9.76
CA ALA A 167 1.26 -2.09 -8.97
C ALA A 167 0.82 -1.70 -7.55
N TYR A 168 -0.42 -1.22 -7.40
CA TYR A 168 -0.99 -0.83 -6.12
C TYR A 168 -1.03 -1.98 -5.12
N PHE A 169 -1.41 -3.17 -5.58
CA PHE A 169 -1.47 -4.37 -4.74
C PHE A 169 -0.11 -5.08 -4.64
N ILE A 170 0.59 -5.19 -5.76
CA ILE A 170 1.79 -6.03 -5.87
C ILE A 170 2.98 -5.43 -5.12
N ILE A 171 3.15 -4.11 -5.07
CA ILE A 171 4.23 -3.46 -4.30
C ILE A 171 4.16 -3.81 -2.80
N PRO A 172 3.01 -3.61 -2.11
CA PRO A 172 2.82 -4.10 -0.74
C PRO A 172 3.05 -5.61 -0.61
N GLY A 173 2.56 -6.42 -1.56
CA GLY A 173 2.73 -7.87 -1.53
C GLY A 173 4.19 -8.31 -1.61
N ILE A 174 4.98 -7.70 -2.49
CA ILE A 174 6.44 -7.86 -2.56
C ILE A 174 7.06 -7.54 -1.19
N ALA A 175 6.67 -6.42 -0.58
CA ALA A 175 7.19 -6.02 0.72
C ALA A 175 6.88 -7.05 1.82
N ILE A 176 5.67 -7.62 1.82
CA ILE A 176 5.28 -8.67 2.77
C ILE A 176 6.03 -9.98 2.53
N VAL A 177 6.24 -10.37 1.26
CA VAL A 177 7.04 -11.56 0.89
C VAL A 177 8.48 -11.44 1.38
N LEU A 178 9.09 -10.26 1.18
CA LEU A 178 10.42 -9.95 1.67
C LEU A 178 10.45 -9.89 3.20
N LEU A 179 9.47 -9.22 3.82
CA LEU A 179 9.36 -9.15 5.28
C LEU A 179 9.32 -10.55 5.88
N HIS A 180 8.53 -11.47 5.31
CA HIS A 180 8.47 -12.87 5.74
C HIS A 180 9.83 -13.57 5.60
N ALA A 181 10.50 -13.45 4.45
CA ALA A 181 11.79 -14.09 4.20
C ALA A 181 12.87 -13.62 5.18
N TRP A 182 13.00 -12.31 5.40
CA TRP A 182 13.98 -11.77 6.34
C TRP A 182 13.59 -12.06 7.78
N PHE A 183 12.32 -11.97 8.15
CA PHE A 183 11.87 -12.24 9.51
C PHE A 183 12.17 -13.68 9.94
N PHE A 184 11.85 -14.68 9.09
CA PHE A 184 11.96 -16.09 9.48
C PHE A 184 13.28 -16.76 9.07
N LYS A 185 13.97 -16.27 8.04
CA LYS A 185 15.17 -16.93 7.48
C LYS A 185 16.37 -16.01 7.38
N ASN A 186 16.20 -14.70 7.59
CA ASN A 186 17.22 -13.66 7.41
C ASN A 186 17.92 -13.69 6.04
N ARG A 187 17.25 -14.25 5.03
CA ARG A 187 17.71 -14.38 3.65
C ARG A 187 16.51 -14.57 2.73
N LEU A 188 16.68 -14.24 1.46
CA LEU A 188 15.70 -14.55 0.44
C LEU A 188 15.60 -16.08 0.26
N THR A 189 14.38 -16.61 0.23
CA THR A 189 14.12 -18.05 0.01
C THR A 189 13.77 -18.32 -1.44
N LEU A 190 13.95 -19.55 -1.92
CA LEU A 190 13.57 -19.95 -3.28
C LEU A 190 12.09 -19.63 -3.57
N ILE A 191 11.19 -19.99 -2.66
CA ILE A 191 9.75 -19.71 -2.80
C ILE A 191 9.51 -18.20 -2.88
N SER A 192 10.14 -17.40 -2.02
CA SER A 192 10.06 -15.94 -2.10
C SER A 192 10.56 -15.43 -3.45
N SER A 193 11.69 -15.93 -3.95
CA SER A 193 12.24 -15.54 -5.25
C SER A 193 11.26 -15.84 -6.39
N ILE A 194 10.64 -17.02 -6.39
CA ILE A 194 9.63 -17.41 -7.40
C ILE A 194 8.44 -16.45 -7.37
N VAL A 195 7.90 -16.16 -6.18
CA VAL A 195 6.77 -15.21 -6.05
C VAL A 195 7.15 -13.80 -6.51
N LEU A 196 8.39 -13.35 -6.24
CA LEU A 196 8.88 -12.06 -6.73
C LEU A 196 8.99 -12.03 -8.25
N ILE A 197 9.46 -13.11 -8.88
CA ILE A 197 9.50 -13.24 -10.34
C ILE A 197 8.07 -13.17 -10.90
N ILE A 198 7.13 -13.93 -10.32
CA ILE A 198 5.71 -13.90 -10.71
C ILE A 198 5.14 -12.49 -10.60
N ALA A 199 5.41 -11.78 -9.49
CA ALA A 199 4.99 -10.41 -9.28
C ALA A 199 5.57 -9.46 -10.34
N VAL A 200 6.87 -9.55 -10.65
CA VAL A 200 7.52 -8.74 -11.69
C VAL A 200 6.93 -9.02 -13.05
N VAL A 201 6.78 -10.29 -13.43
CA VAL A 201 6.21 -10.68 -14.72
C VAL A 201 4.75 -10.20 -14.84
N SER A 202 3.96 -10.30 -13.77
CA SER A 202 2.58 -9.80 -13.74
C SER A 202 2.50 -8.29 -13.94
N ILE A 203 3.50 -7.54 -13.46
CA ILE A 203 3.56 -6.10 -13.68
C ILE A 203 4.14 -5.78 -15.07
N LEU A 204 5.15 -6.51 -15.54
CA LEU A 204 5.77 -6.32 -16.87
C LEU A 204 4.85 -6.66 -18.03
N SER A 205 3.96 -7.65 -17.87
CA SER A 205 2.88 -7.93 -18.82
C SER A 205 1.90 -6.76 -18.96
N VAL A 206 2.04 -5.76 -18.09
CA VAL A 206 1.27 -4.54 -18.06
C VAL A 206 2.18 -3.33 -18.22
N SER A 207 2.40 -3.00 -19.49
CA SER A 207 3.06 -1.81 -20.02
C SER A 207 2.60 -0.49 -19.38
N SER A 208 3.11 -0.20 -18.19
CA SER A 208 2.80 0.98 -17.38
C SER A 208 4.09 1.50 -16.75
N ALA A 209 4.24 2.83 -16.63
CA ALA A 209 5.40 3.46 -16.01
C ALA A 209 5.63 3.00 -14.55
N THR A 210 4.60 2.47 -13.90
CA THR A 210 4.61 1.89 -12.56
C THR A 210 5.32 0.52 -12.48
N ALA A 211 5.50 -0.16 -13.62
CA ALA A 211 6.35 -1.35 -13.74
C ALA A 211 7.82 -1.05 -13.46
N ILE A 212 8.31 0.06 -14.01
CA ILE A 212 9.70 0.51 -13.84
C ILE A 212 9.96 0.85 -12.37
N VAL A 213 9.02 1.54 -11.71
CA VAL A 213 9.11 1.84 -10.27
C VAL A 213 9.22 0.57 -9.44
N SER A 214 8.40 -0.44 -9.75
CA SER A 214 8.40 -1.73 -9.04
C SER A 214 9.68 -2.53 -9.27
N ILE A 215 10.25 -2.48 -10.48
CA ILE A 215 11.52 -3.11 -10.83
C ILE A 215 12.69 -2.40 -10.15
N VAL A 216 12.71 -1.07 -10.15
CA VAL A 216 13.71 -0.27 -9.44
C VAL A 216 13.63 -0.53 -7.94
N LEU A 217 12.43 -0.66 -7.38
CA LEU A 217 12.21 -1.03 -5.99
C LEU A 217 12.88 -2.37 -5.63
N LEU A 218 12.63 -3.39 -6.45
CA LEU A 218 13.19 -4.72 -6.30
C LEU A 218 14.71 -4.75 -6.50
N LEU A 219 15.22 -3.97 -7.45
CA LEU A 219 16.64 -3.83 -7.72
C LEU A 219 17.36 -3.16 -6.54
N VAL A 220 16.80 -2.08 -5.99
CA VAL A 220 17.33 -1.40 -4.80
C VAL A 220 17.35 -2.36 -3.61
N LEU A 221 16.27 -3.10 -3.38
CA LEU A 221 16.16 -4.10 -2.30
C LEU A 221 17.15 -5.27 -2.48
N TYR A 222 17.38 -5.71 -3.71
CA TYR A 222 18.40 -6.72 -4.05
C TYR A 222 19.82 -6.21 -3.76
N LEU A 223 20.13 -4.97 -4.16
CA LEU A 223 21.45 -4.35 -3.94
C LEU A 223 21.75 -4.11 -2.45
N ILE A 224 20.73 -3.81 -1.64
CA ILE A 224 20.84 -3.69 -0.17
C ILE A 224 21.34 -4.99 0.48
N ASN A 225 20.95 -6.14 -0.08
CA ASN A 225 21.39 -7.45 0.41
C ASN A 225 22.86 -7.74 0.06
N LEU A 226 23.36 -7.17 -1.04
CA LEU A 226 24.72 -7.41 -1.54
C LEU A 226 25.75 -6.39 -1.02
N ARG A 227 25.37 -5.13 -0.76
CA ARG A 227 26.32 -4.06 -0.42
C ARG A 227 25.90 -3.27 0.81
N LYS A 228 26.45 -3.65 1.99
CA LYS A 228 26.27 -2.94 3.27
C LYS A 228 26.58 -1.43 3.22
N LYS A 229 27.42 -0.99 2.28
CA LYS A 229 27.82 0.41 2.09
C LYS A 229 26.71 1.34 1.59
N ILE A 230 25.62 0.83 0.98
CA ILE A 230 24.53 1.65 0.44
C ILE A 230 23.47 1.97 1.51
N LYS A 231 23.36 1.13 2.55
CA LYS A 231 22.37 1.27 3.64
C LYS A 231 22.32 2.65 4.31
N PRO A 232 23.43 3.35 4.56
CA PRO A 232 23.39 4.69 5.17
C PRO A 232 22.65 5.72 4.31
N PHE A 233 22.64 5.56 2.98
CA PHE A 233 21.97 6.49 2.07
C PHE A 233 20.46 6.24 1.98
N ILE A 234 20.00 5.03 2.32
CA ILE A 234 18.59 4.64 2.30
C ILE A 234 17.99 4.95 3.67
N SER A 235 17.61 6.21 3.84
CA SER A 235 17.04 6.76 5.06
C SER A 235 15.72 7.49 4.77
N PHE A 236 14.87 7.61 5.79
CA PHE A 236 13.58 8.29 5.63
C PHE A 236 13.78 9.74 5.16
N SER A 237 14.77 10.44 5.73
CA SER A 237 15.10 11.82 5.36
C SER A 237 15.53 11.93 3.90
N ASN A 238 16.46 11.09 3.44
CA ASN A 238 16.98 11.16 2.07
C ASN A 238 15.91 10.82 1.04
N LEU A 239 15.10 9.78 1.28
CA LEU A 239 14.02 9.41 0.37
C LEU A 239 12.91 10.45 0.35
N SER A 240 12.62 11.11 1.47
CA SER A 240 11.66 12.23 1.52
C SER A 240 12.13 13.40 0.67
N ILE A 241 13.40 13.81 0.81
CA ILE A 241 14.00 14.90 0.02
C ILE A 241 13.98 14.53 -1.47
N LEU A 242 14.39 13.31 -1.81
CA LEU A 242 14.38 12.82 -3.19
C LEU A 242 12.96 12.84 -3.78
N TYR A 243 11.99 12.32 -3.05
CA TYR A 243 10.60 12.27 -3.50
C TYR A 243 10.00 13.66 -3.70
N VAL A 244 10.19 14.57 -2.74
CA VAL A 244 9.72 15.97 -2.85
C VAL A 244 10.40 16.68 -4.02
N GLY A 245 11.72 16.50 -4.19
CA GLY A 245 12.46 17.06 -5.31
C GLY A 245 11.94 16.58 -6.66
N ILE A 246 11.73 15.27 -6.83
CA ILE A 246 11.15 14.69 -8.05
C ILE A 246 9.72 15.22 -8.26
N TRP A 247 8.90 15.26 -7.21
CA TRP A 247 7.51 15.74 -7.32
C TRP A 247 7.46 17.21 -7.76
N ILE A 248 8.30 18.09 -7.20
CA ILE A 248 8.39 19.51 -7.61
C ILE A 248 8.84 19.62 -9.08
N LEU A 249 9.88 18.88 -9.48
CA LEU A 249 10.38 18.92 -10.86
C LEU A 249 9.32 18.48 -11.87
N LEU A 250 8.52 17.46 -11.52
CA LEU A 250 7.46 16.94 -12.39
C LEU A 250 6.25 17.88 -12.45
N VAL A 251 5.75 18.33 -11.29
CA VAL A 251 4.47 19.05 -11.19
C VAL A 251 4.62 20.56 -11.37
N VAL A 252 5.63 21.18 -10.77
CA VAL A 252 5.76 22.65 -10.72
C VAL A 252 6.56 23.17 -11.90
N SER A 253 7.69 22.51 -12.22
CA SER A 253 8.59 23.02 -13.25
C SER A 253 8.11 22.72 -14.67
N ASN A 254 7.03 21.93 -14.82
CA ASN A 254 6.56 21.36 -16.09
C ASN A 254 7.70 20.81 -16.97
N SER A 255 8.83 20.47 -16.32
CA SER A 255 10.14 20.26 -16.92
C SER A 255 10.26 18.79 -17.31
N ILE A 256 9.33 18.36 -18.15
CA ILE A 256 9.30 16.98 -18.64
C ILE A 256 10.26 16.82 -19.82
N GLY A 257 10.68 17.91 -20.49
CA GLY A 257 11.56 17.84 -21.67
C GLY A 257 12.69 16.79 -21.59
N PRO A 258 13.52 16.74 -20.52
CA PRO A 258 14.60 15.76 -20.40
C PRO A 258 14.17 14.35 -19.94
N LEU A 259 13.05 14.22 -19.20
CA LEU A 259 12.52 12.94 -18.73
C LEU A 259 11.63 12.28 -19.78
N GLN A 260 10.99 13.09 -20.63
CA GLN A 260 10.18 12.68 -21.76
C GLN A 260 11.03 12.01 -22.81
N THR A 261 12.21 12.55 -23.18
CA THR A 261 13.12 11.88 -24.11
C THR A 261 13.58 10.52 -23.58
N LEU A 262 13.96 10.43 -22.30
CA LEU A 262 14.43 9.16 -21.72
C LEU A 262 13.33 8.08 -21.60
N ILE A 263 12.06 8.48 -21.45
CA ILE A 263 10.91 7.58 -21.34
C ILE A 263 10.27 7.28 -22.70
N VAL A 264 10.12 8.27 -23.58
CA VAL A 264 9.45 8.14 -24.88
C VAL A 264 10.33 7.40 -25.89
N ASP A 265 11.65 7.65 -25.90
CA ASP A 265 12.56 7.03 -26.87
C ASP A 265 12.78 5.53 -26.63
N TYR A 266 12.48 5.02 -25.43
CA TYR A 266 12.71 3.62 -25.06
C TYR A 266 11.42 2.79 -24.88
N LEU A 267 10.24 3.42 -24.84
CA LEU A 267 8.95 2.75 -24.59
C LEU A 267 7.97 2.77 -25.76
N GLU A 268 8.30 3.38 -26.91
CA GLU A 268 7.49 3.37 -28.15
C GLU A 268 5.98 3.53 -27.92
N ARG A 269 5.58 4.46 -27.04
CA ARG A 269 4.17 4.73 -26.78
C ARG A 269 3.86 6.20 -26.83
N ASP A 270 3.07 6.54 -27.84
CA ASP A 270 2.40 7.82 -27.99
C ASP A 270 1.54 8.14 -26.75
N MET A 271 1.75 9.31 -26.16
CA MET A 271 0.90 9.99 -25.14
C MET A 271 0.89 9.54 -23.66
N THR A 272 2.03 9.44 -22.94
CA THR A 272 1.97 9.03 -21.50
C THR A 272 2.33 10.08 -20.42
N LEU A 273 2.88 11.24 -20.78
CA LEU A 273 3.16 12.34 -19.82
C LEU A 273 2.54 13.69 -20.23
N SER A 274 2.43 13.99 -21.53
CA SER A 274 1.81 15.20 -22.06
C SER A 274 0.30 15.31 -21.76
N GLY A 275 -0.41 14.18 -21.61
CA GLY A 275 -1.79 14.20 -21.12
C GLY A 275 -1.91 14.49 -19.62
N ARG A 276 -0.89 14.15 -18.82
CA ARG A 276 -0.89 14.34 -17.36
C ARG A 276 -0.57 15.78 -16.98
N THR A 277 0.28 16.48 -17.73
CA THR A 277 0.55 17.91 -17.50
C THR A 277 -0.70 18.76 -17.65
N ALA A 278 -1.50 18.52 -18.69
CA ALA A 278 -2.77 19.19 -18.89
C ALA A 278 -3.74 18.92 -17.73
N ILE A 279 -3.77 17.68 -17.21
CA ILE A 279 -4.58 17.35 -16.01
C ILE A 279 -4.06 18.11 -14.79
N TRP A 280 -2.75 18.12 -14.54
CA TRP A 280 -2.18 18.78 -13.37
C TRP A 280 -2.38 20.28 -13.38
N GLU A 281 -2.26 20.93 -14.54
CA GLU A 281 -2.56 22.35 -14.71
C GLU A 281 -4.01 22.66 -14.31
N GLN A 282 -4.97 21.88 -14.79
CA GLN A 282 -6.38 22.05 -14.42
C GLN A 282 -6.61 21.78 -12.92
N VAL A 283 -5.96 20.76 -12.35
CA VAL A 283 -6.01 20.49 -10.90
C VAL A 283 -5.49 21.68 -10.10
N LEU A 284 -4.34 22.23 -10.48
CA LEU A 284 -3.73 23.36 -9.79
C LEU A 284 -4.58 24.63 -9.88
N ASN A 285 -5.31 24.83 -10.99
CA ASN A 285 -6.23 25.96 -11.17
C ASN A 285 -7.48 25.84 -10.30
N VAL A 286 -7.97 24.63 -10.04
CA VAL A 286 -9.22 24.38 -9.30
C VAL A 286 -9.00 24.25 -7.80
N ILE A 287 -7.82 23.78 -7.34
CA ILE A 287 -7.49 23.66 -5.91
C ILE A 287 -7.83 24.92 -5.08
N PRO A 288 -7.55 26.17 -5.54
CA PRO A 288 -7.87 27.37 -4.78
C PRO A 288 -9.35 27.56 -4.44
N GLU A 289 -10.28 27.06 -5.26
CA GLU A 289 -11.73 27.23 -5.03
C GLU A 289 -12.21 26.46 -3.79
N SER A 290 -11.53 25.37 -3.44
CA SER A 290 -11.78 24.58 -2.23
C SER A 290 -10.48 24.20 -1.52
N PHE A 291 -9.66 25.21 -1.23
CA PHE A 291 -8.31 25.01 -0.70
C PHE A 291 -8.27 24.23 0.61
N TRP A 292 -9.17 24.53 1.54
CA TRP A 292 -9.14 23.97 2.89
C TRP A 292 -9.68 22.54 2.97
N TYR A 293 -10.75 22.25 2.22
CA TYR A 293 -11.53 21.02 2.37
C TYR A 293 -11.65 20.17 1.11
N GLY A 294 -11.28 20.67 -0.06
CA GLY A 294 -11.35 19.92 -1.31
C GLY A 294 -12.78 19.70 -1.80
N PHE A 295 -12.90 18.85 -2.83
CA PHE A 295 -14.12 18.61 -3.59
C PHE A 295 -14.72 17.22 -3.34
N GLY A 296 -14.20 16.50 -2.34
CA GLY A 296 -14.68 15.19 -1.95
C GLY A 296 -14.06 14.02 -2.71
N ILE A 297 -14.32 12.82 -2.21
CA ILE A 297 -13.69 11.57 -2.65
C ILE A 297 -14.13 11.26 -4.09
N ASN A 298 -13.20 10.70 -4.88
CA ASN A 298 -13.42 10.32 -6.28
C ASN A 298 -13.72 11.50 -7.22
N VAL A 299 -13.50 12.75 -6.78
CA VAL A 299 -13.58 13.91 -7.67
C VAL A 299 -12.65 13.74 -8.86
N ARG A 300 -13.16 14.15 -10.02
CA ARG A 300 -12.46 14.13 -11.32
C ARG A 300 -12.56 15.50 -11.96
N ILE A 301 -11.54 15.85 -12.73
CA ILE A 301 -11.46 17.12 -13.44
C ILE A 301 -11.67 16.89 -14.93
N LEU A 302 -12.44 17.79 -15.54
CA LEU A 302 -12.72 17.78 -16.97
C LEU A 302 -11.50 18.31 -17.73
N VAL A 303 -10.96 17.49 -18.64
CA VAL A 303 -9.89 17.88 -19.55
C VAL A 303 -10.25 17.39 -20.95
N SER A 304 -10.31 18.31 -21.93
CA SER A 304 -10.63 17.99 -23.33
C SER A 304 -11.84 17.03 -23.47
N HIS A 305 -12.94 17.37 -22.80
CA HIS A 305 -14.22 16.63 -22.80
C HIS A 305 -14.25 15.27 -22.06
N THR A 306 -13.19 14.89 -21.34
CA THR A 306 -13.16 13.66 -20.54
C THR A 306 -12.81 13.96 -19.08
N TYR A 307 -13.43 13.25 -18.13
CA TYR A 307 -13.14 13.37 -16.71
C TYR A 307 -11.98 12.47 -16.28
N PHE A 308 -10.97 13.06 -15.65
CA PHE A 308 -9.78 12.38 -15.16
C PHE A 308 -9.60 12.58 -13.65
N GLY A 309 -9.15 11.53 -12.95
CA GLY A 309 -8.45 11.76 -11.68
C GLY A 309 -7.13 12.48 -11.95
N SER A 310 -6.54 13.09 -10.94
CA SER A 310 -5.28 13.84 -11.10
C SER A 310 -4.10 12.97 -11.54
N HIS A 311 -4.20 11.64 -11.44
CA HIS A 311 -3.09 10.71 -11.69
C HIS A 311 -1.81 11.07 -10.90
N ASN A 312 -1.97 11.67 -9.72
CA ASN A 312 -0.88 11.98 -8.80
C ASN A 312 -1.42 11.95 -7.37
N LEU A 313 -0.82 11.15 -6.50
CA LEU A 313 -1.33 10.89 -5.15
C LEU A 313 -1.45 12.17 -4.31
N ILE A 314 -0.48 13.08 -4.39
CA ILE A 314 -0.51 14.34 -3.62
C ILE A 314 -1.62 15.23 -4.16
N LEU A 315 -1.63 15.46 -5.49
CA LEU A 315 -2.65 16.30 -6.11
C LEU A 315 -4.06 15.75 -5.89
N GLN A 316 -4.26 14.43 -6.00
CA GLN A 316 -5.54 13.78 -5.72
C GLN A 316 -5.95 13.95 -4.27
N THR A 317 -5.03 13.75 -3.32
CA THR A 317 -5.34 13.93 -1.89
C THR A 317 -5.75 15.37 -1.60
N THR A 318 -5.03 16.36 -2.13
CA THR A 318 -5.38 17.77 -2.00
C THR A 318 -6.71 18.09 -2.65
N LEU A 319 -6.97 17.56 -3.85
CA LEU A 319 -8.22 17.79 -4.55
C LEU A 319 -9.42 17.17 -3.82
N GLU A 320 -9.26 15.97 -3.25
CA GLU A 320 -10.35 15.28 -2.54
C GLU A 320 -10.61 15.85 -1.14
N SER A 321 -9.56 16.25 -0.42
CA SER A 321 -9.65 16.52 1.03
C SER A 321 -9.01 17.84 1.47
N GLY A 322 -8.60 18.68 0.52
CA GLY A 322 -7.97 19.97 0.76
C GLY A 322 -6.59 19.86 1.42
N ILE A 323 -6.03 21.01 1.78
CA ILE A 323 -4.73 21.09 2.45
C ILE A 323 -4.75 20.41 3.82
N ILE A 324 -5.89 20.42 4.52
CA ILE A 324 -6.03 19.78 5.84
C ILE A 324 -5.83 18.27 5.72
N GLY A 325 -6.46 17.63 4.72
CA GLY A 325 -6.31 16.21 4.48
C GLY A 325 -4.88 15.85 4.06
N LEU A 326 -4.24 16.69 3.24
CA LEU A 326 -2.83 16.51 2.88
C LEU A 326 -1.91 16.59 4.11
N ILE A 327 -2.09 17.58 4.99
CA ILE A 327 -1.29 17.73 6.22
C ILE A 327 -1.45 16.50 7.13
N LEU A 328 -2.67 15.98 7.29
CA LEU A 328 -2.93 14.79 8.08
C LEU A 328 -2.27 13.54 7.48
N LEU A 329 -2.32 13.37 6.15
CA LEU A 329 -1.61 12.28 5.46
C LEU A 329 -0.09 12.40 5.66
N ILE A 330 0.49 13.59 5.43
CA ILE A 330 1.92 13.85 5.65
C ILE A 330 2.30 13.55 7.10
N SER A 331 1.48 13.94 8.06
CA SER A 331 1.71 13.66 9.48
C SER A 331 1.79 12.15 9.76
N CYS A 332 0.92 11.34 9.16
CA CYS A 332 0.97 9.87 9.26
C CYS A 332 2.28 9.30 8.68
N VAL A 333 2.72 9.83 7.54
CA VAL A 333 3.98 9.43 6.89
C VAL A 333 5.18 9.82 7.74
N VAL A 334 5.20 11.03 8.31
CA VAL A 334 6.30 11.52 9.14
C VAL A 334 6.42 10.71 10.42
N VAL A 335 5.32 10.45 11.16
CA VAL A 335 5.41 9.71 12.42
C VAL A 335 5.86 8.25 12.20
N SER A 336 5.39 7.60 11.13
CA SER A 336 5.83 6.25 10.76
C SER A 336 7.28 6.25 10.25
N GLY A 337 7.67 7.24 9.45
CA GLY A 337 9.01 7.47 8.95
C GLY A 337 10.05 7.71 10.04
N ILE A 338 9.71 8.47 11.08
CA ILE A 338 10.56 8.69 12.27
C ILE A 338 10.87 7.36 12.96
N GLN A 339 9.90 6.44 13.07
CA GLN A 339 10.14 5.11 13.64
C GLN A 339 11.10 4.31 12.76
N LEU A 340 10.91 4.32 11.43
CA LEU A 340 11.84 3.68 10.51
C LEU A 340 13.25 4.27 10.63
N GLN A 341 13.39 5.59 10.71
CA GLN A 341 14.70 6.25 10.84
C GLN A 341 15.48 5.79 12.08
N LYS A 342 14.79 5.61 13.22
CA LYS A 342 15.40 5.09 14.47
C LYS A 342 16.00 3.69 14.30
N PHE A 343 15.46 2.88 13.40
CA PHE A 343 15.90 1.50 13.17
C PHE A 343 16.50 1.26 11.76
N ARG A 344 17.05 2.30 11.12
CA ARG A 344 17.51 2.31 9.71
C ARG A 344 18.49 1.21 9.32
N ASN A 345 19.23 0.64 10.28
CA ASN A 345 20.22 -0.41 10.01
C ASN A 345 19.61 -1.80 9.80
N SER A 346 18.34 -2.00 10.14
CA SER A 346 17.65 -3.29 10.00
C SER A 346 17.15 -3.51 8.57
N ASN A 347 17.30 -4.74 8.06
CA ASN A 347 16.72 -5.12 6.78
C ASN A 347 15.19 -4.97 6.76
N ILE A 348 14.51 -5.26 7.88
CA ILE A 348 13.06 -5.07 8.01
C ILE A 348 12.67 -3.61 7.78
N THR A 349 13.41 -2.69 8.40
CA THR A 349 13.18 -1.25 8.24
C THR A 349 13.34 -0.83 6.79
N ILE A 350 14.40 -1.29 6.13
CA ILE A 350 14.67 -0.92 4.74
C ILE A 350 13.58 -1.46 3.81
N ILE A 351 13.12 -2.71 4.02
CA ILE A 351 12.02 -3.29 3.25
C ILE A 351 10.75 -2.43 3.37
N LEU A 352 10.36 -2.06 4.59
CA LEU A 352 9.16 -1.24 4.82
C LEU A 352 9.33 0.18 4.28
N LEU A 353 10.48 0.80 4.51
CA LEU A 353 10.79 2.15 4.04
C LEU A 353 10.71 2.23 2.51
N VAL A 354 11.40 1.31 1.84
CA VAL A 354 11.39 1.25 0.38
C VAL A 354 9.98 0.98 -0.12
N ALA A 355 9.23 0.06 0.47
CA ALA A 355 7.85 -0.22 0.05
C ALA A 355 6.91 0.99 0.17
N VAL A 356 6.98 1.74 1.27
CA VAL A 356 6.23 3.00 1.45
C VAL A 356 6.59 3.99 0.35
N PHE A 357 7.89 4.21 0.10
CA PHE A 357 8.33 5.10 -0.99
C PHE A 357 8.03 4.53 -2.38
N GLY A 358 7.92 3.22 -2.55
CA GLY A 358 7.48 2.59 -3.80
C GLY A 358 6.06 2.98 -4.18
N ILE A 359 5.15 3.01 -3.19
CA ILE A 359 3.79 3.52 -3.39
C ILE A 359 3.84 5.01 -3.76
N PHE A 360 4.65 5.81 -3.06
CA PHE A 360 4.78 7.24 -3.38
C PHE A 360 5.33 7.50 -4.78
N ILE A 361 6.38 6.79 -5.19
CA ILE A 361 6.96 6.94 -6.53
C ILE A 361 5.95 6.49 -7.59
N GLY A 362 5.24 5.38 -7.40
CA GLY A 362 4.15 5.01 -8.30
C GLY A 362 3.02 6.05 -8.30
N GLY A 363 2.78 6.65 -7.14
CA GLY A 363 1.87 7.75 -6.89
C GLY A 363 2.26 9.07 -7.55
N LEU A 364 3.46 9.21 -8.12
CA LEU A 364 3.80 10.38 -8.96
C LEU A 364 2.96 10.41 -10.25
N THR A 365 2.57 9.23 -10.71
CA THR A 365 1.94 9.01 -12.02
C THR A 365 0.58 8.33 -11.95
N GLU A 366 0.17 7.86 -10.78
CA GLU A 366 -1.14 7.26 -10.58
C GLU A 366 -1.76 7.74 -9.26
N SER A 367 -3.09 7.78 -9.21
CA SER A 367 -3.84 8.02 -7.98
C SER A 367 -4.28 6.68 -7.40
N TYR A 368 -3.58 6.24 -6.34
CA TYR A 368 -3.86 4.98 -5.68
C TYR A 368 -4.84 5.11 -4.52
N ARG A 369 -5.57 4.02 -4.23
CA ARG A 369 -6.29 3.90 -2.95
C ARG A 369 -5.26 3.99 -1.80
N LEU A 370 -5.69 4.31 -0.59
CA LEU A 370 -4.76 4.52 0.54
C LEU A 370 -4.63 3.30 1.47
N ASN A 371 -5.47 2.28 1.33
CA ASN A 371 -5.54 1.13 2.24
C ASN A 371 -4.19 0.40 2.41
N TYR A 372 -3.49 0.07 1.31
CA TYR A 372 -2.19 -0.61 1.41
C TYR A 372 -1.05 0.31 1.89
N LEU A 373 -1.15 1.62 1.65
CA LEU A 373 -0.21 2.59 2.25
C LEU A 373 -0.36 2.59 3.77
N PHE A 374 -1.58 2.66 4.30
CA PHE A 374 -1.84 2.59 5.74
C PHE A 374 -1.45 1.24 6.36
N LEU A 375 -1.61 0.13 5.63
CA LEU A 375 -1.09 -1.18 6.04
C LEU A 375 0.43 -1.13 6.26
N LEU A 376 1.19 -0.63 5.28
CA LEU A 376 2.64 -0.52 5.37
C LEU A 376 3.07 0.49 6.45
N MET A 377 2.37 1.62 6.59
CA MET A 377 2.66 2.61 7.64
C MET A 377 2.37 2.06 9.05
N ALA A 378 1.33 1.24 9.23
CA ALA A 378 1.03 0.59 10.51
C ALA A 378 2.13 -0.40 10.92
N LEU A 379 2.67 -1.17 9.96
CA LEU A 379 3.85 -2.01 10.18
C LEU A 379 5.10 -1.17 10.47
N SER A 380 5.28 -0.07 9.74
CA SER A 380 6.42 0.86 9.87
C SER A 380 6.46 1.54 11.24
N TRP A 381 5.32 2.02 11.73
CA TRP A 381 5.19 2.56 13.08
C TRP A 381 5.60 1.53 14.15
N ASN A 382 5.22 0.27 13.93
CA ASN A 382 5.49 -0.84 14.84
C ASN A 382 6.81 -1.59 14.54
N VAL A 383 7.71 -1.02 13.75
CA VAL A 383 8.94 -1.68 13.28
C VAL A 383 9.84 -2.19 14.42
N LYS A 384 9.86 -1.48 15.56
CA LYS A 384 10.56 -1.91 16.78
C LYS A 384 10.16 -3.32 17.20
N HIS A 385 8.85 -3.60 17.21
CA HIS A 385 8.31 -4.91 17.61
C HIS A 385 8.65 -5.99 16.59
N LEU A 386 8.64 -5.66 15.29
CA LEU A 386 9.04 -6.59 14.24
C LEU A 386 10.51 -7.03 14.42
N ILE A 387 11.41 -6.07 14.62
CA ILE A 387 12.86 -6.33 14.78
C ILE A 387 13.14 -7.11 16.06
N MET A 388 12.52 -6.73 17.18
CA MET A 388 12.73 -7.42 18.45
C MET A 388 12.26 -8.88 18.38
N ASN A 389 11.08 -9.12 17.82
CA ASN A 389 10.54 -10.49 17.67
C ASN A 389 11.31 -11.32 16.63
N GLN A 390 11.89 -10.69 15.60
CA GLN A 390 12.80 -11.36 14.66
C GLN A 390 14.06 -11.85 15.40
N LYS A 391 14.74 -10.99 16.16
CA LYS A 391 15.95 -11.35 16.92
C LYS A 391 15.69 -12.54 17.85
N LEU A 392 14.64 -12.43 18.67
CA LEU A 392 14.20 -13.50 19.58
C LEU A 392 13.85 -14.80 18.87
N TYR A 393 13.37 -14.74 17.61
CA TYR A 393 13.08 -15.94 16.83
C TYR A 393 14.33 -16.60 16.27
N LEU A 394 15.26 -15.81 15.74
CA LEU A 394 16.50 -16.32 15.15
C LEU A 394 17.42 -16.90 16.23
N GLU A 395 17.51 -16.27 17.40
CA GLU A 395 18.26 -16.78 18.57
C GLU A 395 17.75 -18.15 19.00
N LYS A 396 16.43 -18.33 19.10
CA LYS A 396 15.80 -19.61 19.48
C LYS A 396 15.92 -20.74 18.46
N LYS A 397 16.38 -20.43 17.25
CA LYS A 397 16.56 -21.39 16.17
C LYS A 397 18.03 -21.70 15.90
N GLY A 398 18.93 -20.80 16.33
CA GLY A 398 20.37 -21.00 16.30
C GLY A 398 20.89 -21.77 17.51
N ASN A 399 20.17 -21.71 18.64
CA ASN A 399 20.23 -22.67 19.74
C ASN A 399 19.31 -23.86 19.44
#